data_AF-A0A1H9U565-F1
#
_entry.id   AF-A0A1H9U565-F1
#
_cell.length_a   1.000
_cell.length_b   1.000
_cell.length_c   1.000
_cell.angle_alpha   90.00
_cell.angle_beta   90.00
_cell.angle_gamma   90.00
#
_symmetry.space_group_name_H-M   'P 1'
#
loop_
_entity.id
_entity.type
_entity.pdbx_description
1 polymer ?
#
loop_
_entity_poly.entity_id
_entity_poly.type
_entity_poly.pdbx_seq_one_letter_code
_entity_poly.pdbx_strand_id
1 'polypeptide(L)'
;MEYKEKWGKEYPTAVKSWEENWDILATFFAYPTEIRRIIYTTNVIEGLHRQFRKVTKTKSVFPNDDSLRKMLYLASQNITKKWTMRYRNWDMILSQLEILNQTS
;
A
#
# COMPACT_ATOMS: atom_id res chain seq x y z
N MET A 1 12.53 -20.19 12.25
CA MET A 1 11.30 -19.66 11.62
C MET A 1 10.83 -20.69 10.63
N GLU A 2 9.67 -21.31 10.87
CA GLU A 2 9.08 -22.34 9.99
C GLU A 2 9.03 -21.89 8.51
N TYR A 3 8.83 -20.60 8.26
CA TYR A 3 8.86 -20.00 6.92
C TYR A 3 10.21 -20.15 6.18
N LYS A 4 11.33 -19.90 6.85
CA LYS A 4 12.68 -20.00 6.27
C LYS A 4 13.06 -21.44 5.97
N GLU A 5 12.68 -22.36 6.84
CA GLU A 5 12.91 -23.79 6.65
C GLU A 5 12.15 -24.33 5.44
N LYS A 6 10.93 -23.82 5.22
CA LYS A 6 10.07 -24.22 4.10
C LYS A 6 10.48 -23.61 2.76
N TRP A 7 10.77 -22.31 2.72
CA TRP A 7 10.96 -21.56 1.46
C TRP A 7 12.38 -21.08 1.20
N GLY A 8 13.30 -21.21 2.15
CA GLY A 8 14.67 -20.70 2.03
C GLY A 8 15.49 -21.32 0.91
N LYS A 9 15.16 -22.55 0.50
CA LYS A 9 15.80 -23.24 -0.64
C LYS A 9 15.31 -22.72 -2.00
N GLU A 10 14.00 -22.45 -2.12
CA GLU A 10 13.38 -22.05 -3.39
C GLU A 10 13.44 -20.54 -3.62
N TYR A 11 13.31 -19.74 -2.56
CA TYR A 11 13.26 -18.28 -2.63
C TYR A 11 14.26 -17.62 -1.66
N PRO A 12 15.57 -17.87 -1.80
CA PRO A 12 16.58 -17.39 -0.85
C PRO A 12 16.61 -15.85 -0.75
N THR A 13 16.42 -15.14 -1.87
CA THR A 13 16.41 -13.66 -1.89
C THR A 13 15.19 -13.09 -1.19
N ALA A 14 14.02 -13.73 -1.32
CA ALA A 14 12.81 -13.27 -0.64
C ALA A 14 12.97 -13.44 0.87
N VAL A 15 13.41 -14.62 1.32
CA VAL A 15 13.65 -14.88 2.75
C VAL A 15 14.69 -13.92 3.32
N LYS A 16 15.79 -13.67 2.61
CA LYS A 16 16.81 -12.72 3.03
C LYS A 16 16.25 -11.29 3.19
N SER A 17 15.48 -10.81 2.21
CA SER A 17 14.83 -9.49 2.31
C SER A 17 13.88 -9.39 3.50
N TRP A 18 13.13 -10.46 3.80
CA TRP A 18 12.26 -10.52 4.99
C TRP A 18 13.06 -10.46 6.30
N GLU A 19 14.19 -11.17 6.40
CA GLU A 19 15.05 -11.14 7.59
C GLU A 19 15.72 -9.77 7.77
N GLU A 20 16.23 -9.17 6.70
CA GLU A 20 16.90 -7.86 6.74
C GLU A 20 15.95 -6.71 7.10
N ASN A 21 14.69 -6.80 6.69
CA ASN A 21 13.69 -5.77 6.96
C ASN A 21 12.77 -6.12 8.15
N TRP A 22 13.07 -7.17 8.90
CA TRP A 22 12.17 -7.68 9.94
C TRP A 22 11.84 -6.64 11.01
N ASP A 23 12.80 -5.81 11.41
CA ASP A 23 12.58 -4.76 12.42
C ASP A 23 11.49 -3.76 12.00
N ILE A 24 11.45 -3.42 10.70
CA ILE A 24 10.44 -2.54 10.13
C ILE A 24 9.11 -3.30 10.00
N LEU A 25 9.14 -4.52 9.48
CA LEU A 25 7.94 -5.32 9.24
C LEU A 25 7.25 -5.74 10.55
N ALA A 26 8.00 -5.95 11.63
CA ALA A 26 7.48 -6.34 12.93
C ALA A 26 6.59 -5.25 13.54
N THR A 27 6.81 -3.97 13.21
CA THR A 27 5.95 -2.85 13.64
C THR A 27 4.50 -3.02 13.21
N PHE A 28 4.24 -3.76 12.12
CA PHE A 28 2.89 -4.11 11.68
C PHE A 28 2.08 -4.82 12.77
N PHE A 29 2.72 -5.64 13.60
CA PHE A 29 2.05 -6.40 14.66
C PHE A 29 1.69 -5.55 15.89
N ALA A 30 2.23 -4.34 16.01
CA ALA A 30 1.82 -3.39 17.04
C ALA A 30 0.40 -2.84 16.80
N TYR A 31 -0.11 -2.94 15.57
CA TYR A 31 -1.44 -2.44 15.23
C TYR A 31 -2.57 -3.45 15.56
N PRO A 32 -3.73 -2.98 16.05
CA PRO A 32 -4.96 -3.76 16.15
C PRO A 32 -5.36 -4.40 14.83
N THR A 33 -6.14 -5.48 14.90
CA THR A 33 -6.56 -6.29 13.75
C THR A 33 -7.31 -5.47 12.68
N GLU A 34 -8.09 -4.49 13.12
CA GLU A 34 -8.87 -3.57 12.30
C GLU A 34 -7.96 -2.71 11.40
N ILE A 35 -6.89 -2.18 11.98
CA ILE A 35 -5.90 -1.34 11.29
C ILE A 35 -4.99 -2.21 10.41
N ARG A 36 -4.55 -3.37 10.92
CA ARG A 36 -3.77 -4.35 10.15
C ARG A 36 -4.49 -4.76 8.87
N ARG A 37 -5.81 -4.94 8.92
CA ARG A 37 -6.62 -5.26 7.74
C ARG A 37 -6.54 -4.17 6.67
N ILE A 38 -6.57 -2.89 7.05
CA ILE A 38 -6.41 -1.78 6.10
C ILE A 38 -5.02 -1.81 5.48
N ILE A 39 -3.98 -1.93 6.31
CA ILE A 39 -2.57 -1.91 5.87
C ILE A 39 -2.28 -3.08 4.92
N TYR A 40 -2.75 -4.28 5.24
CA TYR A 40 -2.58 -5.48 4.42
C TYR A 40 -3.31 -5.41 3.07
N THR A 41 -4.40 -4.63 2.96
CA THR A 41 -5.14 -4.55 1.70
C THR A 41 -4.38 -3.74 0.65
N THR A 42 -3.73 -4.43 -0.28
CA THR A 42 -3.01 -3.81 -1.40
C THR A 42 -3.94 -3.26 -2.49
N ASN A 43 -5.23 -3.63 -2.48
CA ASN A 43 -6.24 -3.28 -3.50
C ASN A 43 -6.26 -1.80 -3.90
N VAL A 44 -6.09 -0.88 -2.94
CA VAL A 44 -6.13 0.57 -3.23
C VAL A 44 -4.88 1.02 -3.97
N ILE A 45 -3.70 0.60 -3.50
CA ILE A 45 -2.41 0.95 -4.12
C ILE A 45 -2.27 0.27 -5.49
N GLU A 46 -2.64 -1.00 -5.61
CA GLU A 46 -2.67 -1.73 -6.88
C GLU A 46 -3.67 -1.11 -7.87
N GLY A 47 -4.84 -0.71 -7.39
CA GLY A 47 -5.84 0.00 -8.18
C GLY A 47 -5.32 1.32 -8.73
N LEU A 48 -4.65 2.12 -7.89
CA LEU A 48 -3.97 3.36 -8.30
C LEU A 48 -2.90 3.09 -9.36
N HIS A 49 -1.97 2.17 -9.09
CA HIS A 49 -0.89 1.81 -10.01
C HIS A 49 -1.43 1.30 -11.34
N ARG A 50 -2.52 0.52 -11.34
CA ARG A 50 -3.17 0.05 -12.57
C ARG A 50 -3.68 1.21 -13.42
N GLN A 51 -4.30 2.23 -12.81
CA GLN A 51 -4.76 3.41 -13.56
C GLN A 51 -3.59 4.24 -14.09
N PHE A 52 -2.52 4.42 -13.30
CA PHE A 52 -1.33 5.11 -13.76
C PHE A 52 -0.67 4.39 -14.93
N ARG A 53 -0.46 3.06 -14.84
CA ARG A 53 0.04 2.25 -15.97
C ARG A 53 -0.85 2.35 -17.20
N LYS A 54 -2.18 2.42 -17.02
CA LYS A 54 -3.12 2.56 -18.14
C LYS A 54 -2.92 3.88 -18.88
N VAL A 55 -2.80 5.01 -18.17
CA VAL A 55 -2.65 6.32 -18.80
C VAL A 55 -1.26 6.53 -19.41
N THR A 56 -0.22 5.96 -18.79
CA THR A 56 1.15 6.06 -19.32
C THR A 56 1.40 5.09 -20.47
N LYS A 57 0.73 3.93 -20.54
CA LYS A 57 0.89 2.96 -21.64
C LYS A 57 0.60 3.56 -23.01
N THR A 58 -0.31 4.53 -23.11
CA THR A 58 -0.67 5.18 -24.38
C THR A 58 0.34 6.25 -24.82
N LYS A 59 1.25 6.70 -23.95
CA LYS A 59 2.31 7.66 -24.28
C LYS A 59 3.68 7.10 -23.87
N SER A 60 4.43 6.61 -24.85
CA SER A 60 5.78 6.06 -24.63
C SER A 60 6.84 7.11 -24.33
N VAL A 61 6.64 8.37 -24.73
CA VAL A 61 7.58 9.48 -24.52
C VAL A 61 6.85 10.70 -24.00
N PHE A 62 7.43 11.33 -22.98
CA PHE A 62 6.98 12.60 -22.42
C PHE A 62 7.99 13.70 -22.76
N PRO A 63 7.55 14.87 -23.27
CA PRO A 63 8.46 15.97 -23.62
C PRO A 63 9.27 16.53 -22.44
N ASN A 64 8.71 16.47 -21.22
CA ASN A 64 9.35 16.90 -19.97
C ASN A 64 8.60 16.31 -18.76
N ASP A 65 9.21 16.42 -17.58
CA ASP A 65 8.64 15.93 -16.32
C ASP A 65 7.28 16.56 -15.98
N ASP A 66 7.07 17.83 -16.32
CA ASP A 66 5.80 18.52 -16.04
C ASP A 66 4.64 17.95 -16.85
N SER A 67 4.90 17.49 -18.08
CA SER A 67 3.89 16.84 -18.92
C SER A 67 3.44 15.50 -18.32
N LEU A 68 4.38 14.73 -17.74
CA LEU A 68 4.07 13.50 -17.01
C LEU A 68 3.30 13.81 -15.72
N ARG A 69 3.75 14.80 -14.94
CA ARG A 69 3.08 15.23 -13.70
C ARG A 69 1.64 15.65 -13.96
N LYS A 70 1.39 16.46 -15.00
CA LYS A 70 0.03 16.86 -15.40
C LYS A 70 -0.84 15.66 -15.76
N MET A 71 -0.30 14.69 -16.49
CA MET A 71 -1.03 13.47 -16.82
C MET A 71 -1.39 12.65 -15.57
N LEU A 72 -0.43 12.43 -14.68
CA LEU A 72 -0.67 11.71 -13.42
C LEU A 72 -1.67 12.46 -12.54
N TYR A 73 -1.59 13.79 -12.47
CA TYR A 73 -2.56 14.62 -11.76
C TYR A 73 -3.98 14.43 -12.29
N LEU A 74 -4.18 14.50 -13.61
CA LEU A 74 -5.50 14.28 -14.23
C LEU A 74 -6.01 12.85 -13.99
N ALA A 75 -5.11 11.85 -14.01
CA ALA A 75 -5.47 10.48 -13.67
C ALA A 75 -5.92 10.37 -12.21
N SER A 76 -5.17 10.98 -11.27
CA SER A 76 -5.53 11.03 -9.84
C SER A 76 -6.89 11.68 -9.63
N GLN A 77 -7.15 12.83 -10.27
CA GLN A 77 -8.46 13.51 -10.20
C GLN A 77 -9.61 12.58 -10.64
N ASN A 78 -9.41 11.82 -11.73
CA ASN A 78 -10.42 10.87 -12.21
C ASN A 78 -10.61 9.66 -11.28
N ILE A 79 -9.56 9.24 -10.56
CA ILE A 79 -9.61 8.16 -9.57
C ILE A 79 -10.36 8.64 -8.33
N THR A 80 -10.00 9.81 -7.79
CA THR A 80 -10.63 10.39 -6.60
C THR A 80 -12.13 10.58 -6.78
N LYS A 81 -12.60 10.96 -7.98
CA LYS A 81 -14.05 11.05 -8.30
C LYS A 81 -14.80 9.73 -8.08
N LYS A 82 -14.13 8.58 -8.14
CA LYS A 82 -14.73 7.25 -7.93
C LYS A 82 -14.54 6.74 -6.50
N TRP A 83 -13.68 7.37 -5.71
CA TRP A 83 -13.41 7.00 -4.32
C TRP A 83 -14.42 7.69 -3.39
N THR A 84 -15.70 7.35 -3.55
CA THR A 84 -16.80 7.90 -2.76
C THR A 84 -17.19 7.01 -1.58
N MET A 85 -16.76 5.75 -1.59
CA MET A 85 -17.11 4.78 -0.55
C MET A 85 -16.22 4.96 0.68
N ARG A 86 -16.85 5.12 1.85
CA ARG A 86 -16.18 5.07 3.16
C ARG A 86 -15.73 3.64 3.44
N TYR A 87 -14.57 3.50 4.08
CA TYR A 87 -14.13 2.20 4.58
C TYR A 87 -15.16 1.62 5.57
N ARG A 88 -15.43 0.31 5.44
CA ARG A 88 -16.32 -0.39 6.37
C ARG A 88 -15.72 -0.36 7.78
N ASN A 89 -16.55 -0.13 8.79
CA ASN A 89 -16.16 -0.02 10.20
C ASN A 89 -15.19 1.13 10.51
N TRP A 90 -15.19 2.20 9.70
CA TRP A 90 -14.30 3.34 9.90
C TRP A 90 -14.41 3.96 11.30
N ASP A 91 -15.61 4.03 11.89
CA ASP A 91 -15.80 4.60 13.23
C ASP A 91 -15.04 3.81 14.31
N MET A 92 -15.02 2.48 14.19
CA MET A 92 -14.25 1.60 15.09
C MET A 92 -12.75 1.77 14.87
N ILE A 93 -12.30 1.85 13.61
CA ILE A 93 -10.89 2.09 13.26
C ILE A 93 -10.42 3.44 13.81
N LEU A 94 -11.23 4.49 13.67
CA LEU A 94 -10.94 5.82 14.19
C LEU A 94 -10.77 5.79 15.71
N SER A 95 -11.68 5.12 16.42
CA SER A 95 -11.60 4.95 17.88
C SER A 95 -10.30 4.24 18.30
N GLN A 96 -9.90 3.19 17.58
CA GLN A 96 -8.64 2.47 17.85
C GLN A 96 -7.41 3.33 17.59
N LEU A 97 -7.42 4.16 16.52
CA LEU A 97 -6.33 5.09 16.23
C LEU A 97 -6.19 6.17 17.31
N GLU A 98 -7.31 6.70 17.82
CA GLU A 98 -7.31 7.68 18.90
C GLU A 98 -6.69 7.12 20.18
N ILE A 99 -7.04 5.88 20.56
CA ILE A 99 -6.45 5.20 21.72
C ILE A 99 -4.94 5.01 21.54
N LEU A 100 -4.50 4.51 20.38
CA LEU A 100 -3.07 4.30 20.10
C LEU A 100 -2.25 5.58 20.22
N ASN A 101 -2.80 6.70 19.73
CA ASN A 101 -2.14 8.01 19.77
C ASN A 101 -2.08 8.62 21.18
N GLN A 102 -2.92 8.19 22.12
CA GLN A 102 -2.88 8.62 23.52
C GLN A 102 -1.89 7.80 24.35
N THR A 103 -1.60 6.57 23.93
CA THR A 103 -0.71 5.63 24.63
C THR A 103 0.75 5.67 24.15
N SER A 104 1.05 6.41 23.08
CA SER A 104 2.40 6.58 22.50
C SER A 104 3.02 7.90 22.95
#